data_AF-A0A946ZCW1-F1
#
_entry.id   AF-A0A946ZCW1-F1
#
_cell.length_a   1.000
_cell.length_b   1.000
_cell.length_c   1.000
_cell.angle_alpha   90.00
_cell.angle_beta   90.00
_cell.angle_gamma   90.00
#
_symmetry.space_group_name_H-M   'P 1'
#
loop_
_entity.id
_entity.type
_entity.pdbx_description
1 polymer ?
#
loop_
_entity_poly.entity_id
_entity_poly.type
_entity_poly.pdbx_seq_one_letter_code
_entity_poly.pdbx_strand_id
1 'polypeptide(L)'
;MTTLETCFLIFLGIQILHSIEELTTGFNKRFPFFKLSFASFLIFEILFLSFWILVYSIESFPIRTELMAFYLLLMFANGIWHLAWWGIEKKYVPGLVTAPLFVIGFPFFYYQLF
;
A
#
# COMPACT_ATOMS: atom_id res chain seq x y z
N MET A 1 -14.82 10.07 -12.83
CA MET A 1 -14.07 9.04 -12.09
C MET A 1 -14.69 7.69 -12.36
N THR A 2 -13.92 6.76 -12.92
CA THR A 2 -14.33 5.36 -13.07
C THR A 2 -14.32 4.65 -11.71
N THR A 3 -14.96 3.48 -11.61
CA THR A 3 -14.90 2.64 -10.40
C THR A 3 -13.44 2.36 -10.02
N LEU A 4 -12.58 2.04 -10.99
CA LEU A 4 -11.16 1.78 -10.77
C LEU A 4 -10.44 2.99 -10.17
N GLU A 5 -10.69 4.19 -10.69
CA GLU A 5 -10.09 5.43 -10.17
C GLU A 5 -10.53 5.71 -8.72
N THR A 6 -11.82 5.49 -8.41
CA THR A 6 -12.31 5.63 -7.03
C THR A 6 -11.63 4.63 -6.10
N CYS A 7 -11.54 3.35 -6.50
CA CYS A 7 -10.88 2.32 -5.71
C CYS A 7 -9.40 2.64 -5.50
N PHE A 8 -8.73 3.08 -6.56
CA PHE A 8 -7.33 3.49 -6.55
C PHE A 8 -7.10 4.63 -5.55
N LEU A 9 -7.91 5.69 -5.58
CA LEU A 9 -7.78 6.81 -4.65
C LEU A 9 -8.04 6.41 -3.19
N ILE A 10 -9.00 5.52 -2.95
CA ILE A 10 -9.24 4.99 -1.60
C ILE A 10 -8.01 4.23 -1.10
N PHE A 11 -7.46 3.33 -1.92
CA PHE A 11 -6.25 2.58 -1.57
C PHE A 11 -5.04 3.47 -1.40
N LEU A 12 -4.89 4.51 -2.23
CA LEU A 12 -3.83 5.50 -2.09
C LEU A 12 -3.96 6.28 -0.78
N GLY A 13 -5.18 6.63 -0.38
CA GLY A 13 -5.45 7.23 0.93
C GLY A 13 -5.08 6.31 2.10
N ILE A 14 -5.45 5.03 2.02
CA ILE A 14 -5.06 4.03 3.03
C ILE A 14 -3.53 3.88 3.06
N GLN A 15 -2.86 3.88 1.91
CA GLN A 15 -1.40 3.77 1.84
C GLN A 15 -0.70 4.95 2.50
N ILE A 16 -1.22 6.17 2.39
CA ILE A 16 -0.65 7.31 3.12
C ILE A 16 -0.73 7.07 4.63
N LEU A 17 -1.86 6.57 5.14
CA LEU A 17 -2.01 6.21 6.55
C LEU A 17 -1.07 5.06 6.95
N HIS A 18 -0.92 4.07 6.08
CA HIS A 18 -0.01 2.94 6.26
C HIS A 18 1.45 3.39 6.34
N SER A 19 1.92 4.23 5.41
CA SER A 19 3.27 4.81 5.44
C SER A 19 3.52 5.60 6.72
N ILE A 20 2.53 6.37 7.21
CA ILE A 20 2.63 7.08 8.50
C ILE A 20 2.78 6.10 9.66
N GLU A 21 1.96 5.04 9.70
CA GLU A 21 2.05 3.98 10.70
C GLU A 21 3.44 3.32 10.69
N GLU A 22 3.96 2.95 9.53
CA GLU A 22 5.26 2.31 9.37
C GLU A 22 6.44 3.21 9.78
N LEU A 23 6.39 4.49 9.40
CA LEU A 23 7.40 5.48 9.77
C LEU A 23 7.43 5.72 11.29
N THR A 24 6.25 5.83 11.92
CA THR A 24 6.14 6.11 13.36
C THR A 24 6.47 4.89 14.23
N THR A 25 6.23 3.68 13.73
CA THR A 25 6.48 2.44 14.47
C THR A 25 7.82 1.76 14.12
N GLY A 26 8.58 2.35 13.19
CA GLY A 26 9.95 1.96 12.90
C GLY A 26 10.06 0.69 12.06
N PHE A 27 9.20 0.54 11.05
CA PHE A 27 9.24 -0.57 10.08
C PHE A 27 10.65 -0.81 9.54
N ASN A 28 11.37 0.26 9.20
CA ASN A 28 12.73 0.23 8.66
C ASN A 28 13.75 -0.54 9.53
N LYS A 29 13.48 -0.71 10.83
CA LYS A 29 14.33 -1.47 11.76
C LYS A 29 13.83 -2.88 12.05
N ARG A 30 12.54 -3.12 11.84
CA ARG A 30 11.82 -4.34 12.26
C ARG A 30 11.53 -5.29 11.10
N PHE A 31 11.56 -4.80 9.86
CA PHE A 31 11.27 -5.62 8.69
C PHE A 31 12.16 -6.88 8.65
N PRO A 32 11.59 -8.08 8.46
CA PRO A 32 12.33 -9.33 8.67
C PRO A 32 13.36 -9.64 7.58
N PHE A 33 13.19 -9.13 6.36
CA PHE A 33 14.08 -9.46 5.24
C PHE A 33 15.31 -8.56 5.16
N PHE A 34 15.18 -7.28 5.53
CA PHE A 34 16.29 -6.33 5.47
C PHE A 34 16.03 -5.16 6.42
N LYS A 35 17.11 -4.47 6.78
CA LYS A 35 17.05 -3.24 7.57
C LYS A 35 17.48 -2.07 6.70
N LEU A 36 16.76 -0.95 6.82
CA LEU A 36 17.07 0.28 6.12
C LEU A 36 17.36 1.39 7.11
N SER A 37 18.24 2.32 6.72
CA SER A 37 18.31 3.61 7.42
C SER A 37 16.94 4.31 7.31
N PHE A 38 16.60 5.14 8.30
CA PHE A 38 15.34 5.88 8.25
C PHE A 38 15.26 6.76 7.01
N ALA A 39 16.36 7.40 6.61
CA ALA A 39 16.43 8.23 5.42
C ALA A 39 16.15 7.43 4.14
N SER A 40 16.76 6.24 3.99
CA SER A 40 16.50 5.38 2.84
C SER A 40 15.05 4.93 2.75
N PHE A 41 14.45 4.59 3.90
CA PHE A 41 13.04 4.20 3.97
C PHE A 41 12.10 5.37 3.65
N LEU A 42 12.36 6.56 4.20
CA LEU A 42 11.59 7.77 3.90
C LEU A 42 11.67 8.15 2.41
N ILE A 43 12.85 8.07 1.80
CA ILE A 43 13.01 8.32 0.36
C ILE A 43 12.20 7.30 -0.44
N PHE A 44 12.25 6.01 -0.07
CA PHE A 44 11.43 4.99 -0.71
C PHE A 44 9.94 5.32 -0.63
N GLU A 45 9.41 5.66 0.55
CA GLU A 45 8.00 6.03 0.74
C GLU A 45 7.59 7.24 -0.12
N ILE A 46 8.41 8.29 -0.13
CA ILE A 46 8.16 9.49 -0.94
C ILE A 46 8.13 9.14 -2.42
N LEU A 47 9.11 8.37 -2.92
CA LEU A 47 9.16 7.98 -4.33
C LEU A 47 7.99 7.07 -4.71
N PHE A 48 7.65 6.11 -3.84
CA PHE A 48 6.54 5.19 -4.05
C PHE A 48 5.21 5.94 -4.14
N LEU A 49 4.89 6.79 -3.16
CA LEU A 49 3.67 7.61 -3.17
C LEU A 49 3.65 8.59 -4.34
N SER A 50 4.76 9.27 -4.63
CA SER A 50 4.84 10.23 -5.73
C SER A 50 4.61 9.56 -7.08
N PHE A 51 5.15 8.35 -7.29
CA PHE A 51 4.93 7.58 -8.51
C PHE A 51 3.43 7.29 -8.70
N TRP A 52 2.74 6.79 -7.67
CA TRP A 52 1.32 6.46 -7.77
C TRP A 52 0.42 7.70 -7.92
N ILE A 53 0.76 8.81 -7.27
CA ILE A 53 0.11 10.10 -7.48
C ILE A 53 0.28 10.55 -8.94
N LEU A 54 1.47 10.37 -9.51
CA LEU A 54 1.77 10.74 -10.90
C LEU A 54 0.98 9.87 -11.89
N VAL A 55 0.89 8.55 -11.66
CA VAL A 55 0.04 7.63 -12.45
C VAL A 55 -1.41 8.10 -12.48
N TYR A 56 -1.94 8.56 -11.33
CA TYR A 56 -3.30 9.09 -11.27
C TYR A 56 -3.46 10.44 -11.99
N SER A 57 -2.50 11.35 -11.79
CA SER A 57 -2.61 12.76 -12.19
C SER A 57 -2.40 13.00 -13.68
N ILE A 58 -1.67 12.11 -14.38
CA ILE A 58 -1.43 12.23 -15.81
C ILE A 58 -2.42 11.31 -16.54
N GLU A 59 -3.49 11.88 -17.10
CA GLU A 59 -4.52 11.09 -17.81
C GLU A 59 -3.95 10.28 -18.99
N SER A 60 -2.94 10.83 -19.67
CA SER A 60 -2.23 10.19 -20.80
C SER A 60 -1.07 9.27 -20.39
N PHE A 61 -0.96 8.93 -19.10
CA PHE A 61 0.12 8.08 -18.62
C PHE A 61 0.07 6.70 -19.32
N PRO A 62 1.18 6.20 -19.88
CA PRO A 62 1.20 4.90 -20.53
C PRO A 62 0.73 3.80 -19.56
N ILE A 63 -0.11 2.87 -20.03
CA ILE A 63 -0.63 1.73 -19.25
C ILE A 63 -1.23 2.12 -17.88
N ARG A 64 -1.82 3.32 -17.77
CA ARG A 64 -2.39 3.87 -16.53
C ARG A 64 -3.38 2.91 -15.87
N THR A 65 -4.30 2.36 -16.65
CA THR A 65 -5.36 1.46 -16.16
C THR A 65 -4.76 0.19 -15.56
N GLU A 66 -3.80 -0.42 -16.26
CA GLU A 66 -3.10 -1.61 -15.82
C GLU A 66 -2.28 -1.35 -14.55
N LEU A 67 -1.62 -0.20 -14.47
CA LEU A 67 -0.87 0.21 -13.29
C LEU A 67 -1.78 0.45 -12.07
N MET A 68 -2.94 1.07 -12.26
CA MET A 68 -3.92 1.25 -11.18
C MET A 68 -4.45 -0.09 -10.67
N ALA A 69 -4.78 -1.02 -11.57
CA ALA A 69 -5.21 -2.36 -11.20
C ALA A 69 -4.09 -3.14 -10.48
N PHE A 70 -2.86 -3.04 -10.98
CA PHE A 70 -1.69 -3.62 -10.34
C PHE A 70 -1.45 -3.05 -8.94
N TYR A 71 -1.63 -1.73 -8.75
CA TYR A 71 -1.51 -1.10 -7.45
C TYR A 71 -2.49 -1.69 -6.43
N LEU A 72 -3.76 -1.89 -6.81
CA LEU A 72 -4.75 -2.51 -5.92
C LEU A 72 -4.31 -3.92 -5.49
N LEU A 73 -3.80 -4.72 -6.43
CA LEU A 73 -3.28 -6.06 -6.15
C LEU A 73 -2.01 -6.01 -5.27
N LEU A 74 -1.12 -5.05 -5.52
CA LEU A 74 0.10 -4.84 -4.75
C LEU A 74 -0.21 -4.50 -3.28
N MET A 75 -1.16 -3.58 -3.04
CA MET A 75 -1.58 -3.22 -1.69
C MET A 75 -2.31 -4.37 -0.99
N PHE A 76 -3.10 -5.15 -1.72
CA PHE A 76 -3.68 -6.38 -1.18
C PHE A 76 -2.62 -7.38 -0.72
N ALA A 77 -1.62 -7.65 -1.56
CA ALA A 77 -0.52 -8.54 -1.24
C ALA A 77 0.30 -8.01 -0.05
N ASN A 78 0.54 -6.70 0.01
CA ASN A 78 1.15 -6.03 1.15
C ASN A 78 0.33 -6.26 2.42
N GLY A 79 -0.98 -5.99 2.41
CA GLY A 79 -1.86 -6.22 3.55
C GLY A 79 -1.83 -7.67 4.06
N ILE A 80 -1.87 -8.66 3.15
CA ILE A 80 -1.71 -10.08 3.51
C ILE A 80 -0.38 -10.33 4.21
N TRP A 81 0.71 -9.75 3.69
CA TRP A 81 2.03 -9.91 4.27
C TRP A 81 2.11 -9.41 5.72
N HIS A 82 1.54 -8.24 6.03
CA HIS A 82 1.52 -7.72 7.40
C HIS A 82 0.69 -8.61 8.35
N LEU A 83 -0.44 -9.14 7.89
CA LEU A 83 -1.24 -10.10 8.68
C LEU A 83 -0.48 -11.40 8.94
N ALA A 84 0.21 -11.93 7.93
CA ALA A 84 1.04 -13.12 8.07
C ALA A 84 2.20 -12.88 9.02
N TRP A 85 2.88 -11.74 8.90
CA TRP A 85 3.98 -11.34 9.78
C TRP A 85 3.51 -11.21 11.24
N TRP A 86 2.35 -10.58 11.47
CA TRP A 86 1.72 -10.55 12.78
C TRP A 86 1.40 -11.95 13.32
N GLY A 87 0.87 -12.85 12.49
CA GLY A 87 0.58 -14.23 12.88
C GLY A 87 1.82 -15.02 13.31
N ILE A 88 2.97 -14.75 12.68
CA ILE A 88 4.26 -15.36 13.00
C ILE A 88 4.84 -14.78 14.29
N GLU A 89 4.92 -13.44 14.40
CA GLU A 89 5.51 -12.75 15.56
C GLU A 89 4.65 -12.80 16.81
N LYS A 90 3.33 -12.95 16.64
CA LYS A 90 2.31 -12.90 17.71
C LYS A 90 2.39 -11.63 18.55
N LYS A 91 2.88 -10.55 17.95
CA LYS A 91 3.07 -9.21 18.53
C LYS A 91 2.72 -8.18 17.48
N TYR A 92 2.43 -6.96 17.91
CA TYR A 92 2.20 -5.86 16.98
C TYR A 92 3.39 -5.67 16.03
N VAL A 93 3.10 -5.62 14.72
CA VAL A 93 4.06 -5.30 13.66
C VAL A 93 3.68 -3.95 13.03
N PRO A 94 4.67 -3.13 12.63
CA PRO A 94 4.41 -1.89 11.87
C PRO A 94 3.50 -2.15 10.67
N GLY A 95 2.54 -1.26 10.40
CA GLY A 95 1.58 -1.37 9.28
C GLY A 95 0.37 -2.28 9.54
N LEU A 96 0.27 -2.90 10.72
CA LEU A 96 -0.79 -3.86 11.04
C LEU A 96 -2.18 -3.23 11.19
N VAL A 97 -2.30 -1.99 11.65
CA VAL A 97 -3.61 -1.34 11.86
C VAL A 97 -4.31 -1.13 10.52
N THR A 98 -3.55 -0.73 9.51
CA THR A 98 -4.05 -0.40 8.18
C THR A 98 -4.14 -1.60 7.23
N ALA A 99 -3.34 -2.65 7.44
CA ALA A 99 -3.32 -3.86 6.61
C ALA A 99 -4.71 -4.52 6.39
N PRO A 100 -5.61 -4.69 7.39
CA PRO A 100 -6.95 -5.22 7.18
C PRO A 100 -7.78 -4.43 6.16
N LEU A 101 -7.58 -3.11 6.05
CA LEU A 101 -8.34 -2.28 5.13
C LEU A 101 -8.02 -2.63 3.67
N PHE A 102 -6.75 -2.94 3.36
CA PHE A 102 -6.37 -3.43 2.04
C PHE A 102 -6.93 -4.82 1.75
N VAL A 103 -6.87 -5.72 2.75
CA VAL A 103 -7.32 -7.12 2.59
C VAL A 103 -8.83 -7.23 2.42
N ILE A 104 -9.61 -6.42 3.14
CA ILE A 104 -11.08 -6.41 3.03
C ILE A 104 -11.53 -5.55 1.85
N GLY A 105 -10.87 -4.42 1.62
CA GLY A 105 -11.21 -3.51 0.54
C GLY A 105 -11.01 -4.14 -0.84
N PHE A 106 -9.97 -4.95 -1.03
CA PHE A 106 -9.66 -5.51 -2.35
C PHE A 106 -10.76 -6.45 -2.89
N PRO A 107 -11.25 -7.47 -2.15
CA PRO A 107 -12.38 -8.27 -2.59
C PRO A 107 -13.64 -7.45 -2.88
N PHE A 108 -13.96 -6.47 -2.02
CA PHE A 108 -15.13 -5.61 -2.22
C PHE A 108 -15.05 -4.86 -3.56
N PHE A 109 -13.87 -4.36 -3.92
CA PHE A 109 -13.65 -3.68 -5.19
C PHE A 109 -13.49 -4.64 -6.37
N TYR A 110 -12.90 -5.82 -6.17
CA TYR A 110 -12.76 -6.85 -7.20
C TYR A 110 -14.12 -7.23 -7.80
N TYR A 111 -15.13 -7.49 -6.96
CA TYR A 111 -16.50 -7.80 -7.40
C TYR A 111 -17.26 -6.62 -8.03
N GLN A 112 -16.74 -5.39 -7.93
CA GLN A 112 -17.32 -4.23 -8.61
C GLN A 112 -16.63 -3.93 -9.96
N LEU A 113 -15.41 -4.45 -10.14
CA LEU A 113 -14.61 -4.25 -11.34
C LEU A 113 -14.76 -5.39 -12.37
N PHE A 114 -15.10 -6.60 -11.90
CA PHE A 114 -15.27 -7.82 -12.68
C PHE A 114 -16.62 -8.48 -12.38
#